data_AF-G7W7E8-F1
#
_entry.id   AF-G7W7E8-F1
#
_cell.length_a   1.000
_cell.length_b   1.000
_cell.length_c   1.000
_cell.angle_alpha   90.00
_cell.angle_beta   90.00
_cell.angle_gamma   90.00
#
_symmetry.space_group_name_H-M   'P 1'
#
loop_
_entity.id
_entity.type
_entity.pdbx_description
1 polymer ?
#
loop_
_entity_poly.entity_id
_entity_poly.type
_entity_poly.pdbx_seq_one_letter_code
_entity_poly.pdbx_strand_id
1 'polypeptide(L)' 'MKILKVCHTCDRIIGEIELDDLTSQNSDPIMDIVGNVAYALCTDCLRDMETEPNNTYH' A
#
# COMPACT_ATOMS: atom_id res chain seq x y z
N MET A 1 -18.71 2.95 1.73
CA MET A 1 -18.05 3.40 0.48
C MET A 1 -16.80 2.56 0.33
N LYS A 2 -16.50 2.05 -0.87
CA LYS A 2 -15.33 1.19 -1.06
C LYS A 2 -14.12 1.98 -1.50
N ILE A 3 -12.97 1.63 -0.94
CA ILE A 3 -11.67 2.15 -1.32
C ILE A 3 -10.85 1.01 -1.93
N LEU A 4 -10.27 1.28 -3.10
CA LEU A 4 -9.39 0.33 -3.78
C LEU A 4 -7.99 0.43 -3.21
N LYS A 5 -7.43 -0.70 -2.77
CA LYS A 5 -6.03 -0.79 -2.34
C LYS A 5 -5.16 -1.12 -3.55
N VAL A 6 -4.24 -0.24 -3.88
CA VAL A 6 -3.37 -0.33 -5.05
C VAL A 6 -1.90 -0.32 -4.63
N CYS A 7 -1.08 -1.11 -5.31
CA CYS A 7 0.36 -1.10 -5.10
C CYS A 7 0.96 0.22 -5.60
N HIS A 8 1.73 0.92 -4.77
CA HIS A 8 2.36 2.18 -5.15
C HIS A 8 3.43 2.01 -6.26
N THR A 9 4.06 0.84 -6.33
CA THR A 9 5.20 0.61 -7.24
C THR A 9 4.79 0.02 -8.59
N CYS A 10 3.77 -0.83 -8.63
CA CYS A 10 3.40 -1.58 -9.84
C CYS A 10 1.93 -1.41 -10.26
N ASP A 11 1.20 -0.49 -9.61
CA ASP A 11 -0.20 -0.14 -9.88
C ASP A 11 -1.19 -1.33 -9.83
N ARG A 12 -0.75 -2.46 -9.30
CA ARG A 12 -1.58 -3.66 -9.16
C ARG A 12 -2.61 -3.44 -8.05
N ILE A 13 -3.87 -3.77 -8.34
CA ILE A 13 -4.92 -3.85 -7.31
C ILE A 13 -4.58 -5.02 -6.38
N ILE A 14 -4.44 -4.72 -5.09
CA ILE A 14 -4.08 -5.68 -4.04
C ILE A 14 -5.18 -5.91 -3.01
N GLY A 15 -6.29 -5.17 -3.10
CA GLY A 15 -7.45 -5.40 -2.26
C GLY A 15 -8.51 -4.31 -2.36
N GLU A 16 -9.56 -4.48 -1.58
CA GLU A 16 -10.61 -3.50 -1.34
C GLU A 16 -10.77 -3.32 0.17
N ILE A 17 -11.05 -2.09 0.59
CA ILE A 17 -11.25 -1.72 1.99
C ILE A 17 -12.60 -1.00 2.07
N GLU A 18 -13.44 -1.37 3.04
CA GLU A 18 -14.61 -0.56 3.35
C GLU A 18 -14.16 0.69 4.11
N LEU A 19 -14.70 1.86 3.76
CA LEU A 19 -14.35 3.14 4.39
C LEU A 19 -14.43 3.08 5.93
N ASP A 20 -15.37 2.31 6.46
CA ASP A 20 -15.59 2.15 7.89
C ASP A 20 -14.41 1.40 8.57
N ASP A 21 -13.75 0.50 7.85
CA ASP A 21 -12.63 -0.30 8.33
C ASP A 21 -11.32 0.49 8.42
N LEU A 22 -11.19 1.62 7.71
CA LEU A 22 -10.02 2.52 7.82
C LEU A 22 -9.87 3.14 9.20
N THR A 23 -10.99 3.33 9.91
CA THR A 23 -10.99 3.84 11.29
C THR A 23 -10.72 2.76 12.33
N SER A 24 -10.71 1.49 11.90
CA SER A 24 -10.42 0.36 12.78
C SER A 24 -8.91 0.21 13.00
N GLN A 25 -8.53 -0.18 14.21
CA GLN A 25 -7.13 -0.34 14.65
C GLN A 25 -6.35 -1.45 13.91
N ASN A 26 -6.94 -2.11 12.91
CA ASN A 26 -6.35 -3.22 12.15
C ASN A 26 -6.11 -2.89 10.67
N SER A 27 -6.09 -1.61 10.28
CA SER A 27 -5.71 -1.25 8.92
C SER A 27 -4.21 -1.46 8.71
N ASP A 28 -3.85 -2.17 7.64
CA ASP A 28 -2.47 -2.23 7.14
C ASP A 28 -1.90 -0.80 7.01
N PRO A 29 -0.59 -0.59 7.14
CA PRO A 29 0.01 0.72 6.91
C PRO A 29 -0.23 1.17 5.47
N ILE A 30 -1.24 2.02 5.28
CA ILE A 30 -1.55 2.70 4.02
C ILE A 30 -0.70 3.97 3.97
N MET A 31 0.05 4.14 2.89
CA MET A 31 0.95 5.28 2.73
C MET A 31 0.21 6.57 2.36
N ASP A 32 -0.83 6.45 1.52
CA ASP A 32 -1.60 7.61 1.05
C ASP A 32 -3.02 7.20 0.62
N ILE A 33 -3.98 8.11 0.75
CA ILE A 33 -5.37 7.95 0.26
C ILE A 33 -5.75 9.15 -0.59
N VAL A 34 -5.94 8.92 -1.89
CA VAL A 34 -6.36 9.93 -2.86
C VAL A 34 -7.74 9.56 -3.41
N GLY A 35 -8.78 10.28 -2.95
CA GLY A 35 -10.16 9.97 -3.31
C GLY A 35 -10.61 8.61 -2.77
N ASN A 36 -10.94 7.68 -3.66
CA ASN A 36 -11.35 6.31 -3.34
C ASN A 36 -10.24 5.26 -3.59
N VAL A 37 -8.98 5.69 -3.61
CA VAL A 37 -7.82 4.83 -3.82
C VAL A 37 -6.86 4.97 -2.63
N ALA A 38 -6.49 3.86 -2.02
CA ALA A 38 -5.48 3.74 -0.98
C ALA A 38 -4.21 3.09 -1.56
N TYR A 39 -3.06 3.71 -1.34
CA TYR A 39 -1.78 3.21 -1.81
C TYR A 39 -1.02 2.50 -0.70
N ALA A 40 -0.51 1.31 -1.01
CA ALA A 40 0.36 0.51 -0.15
C ALA A 40 1.37 -0.27 -1.01
N LEU A 41 2.31 -1.00 -0.41
CA LEU A 41 3.18 -1.91 -1.17
C LEU A 41 2.54 -3.30 -1.23
N CYS A 42 2.60 -3.95 -2.40
CA CYS A 42 2.31 -5.37 -2.48
C CYS A 42 3.48 -6.18 -1.91
N THR A 43 3.23 -7.43 -1.52
CA THR A 43 4.29 -8.31 -0.98
C THR A 43 5.46 -8.51 -1.93
N ASP A 44 5.22 -8.46 -3.24
CA ASP A 44 6.28 -8.65 -4.24
C ASP A 44 7.20 -7.43 -4.26
N CYS A 45 6.64 -6.22 -4.41
CA CYS A 45 7.41 -4.98 -4.40
C CYS A 45 8.05 -4.69 -3.02
N LEU A 46 7.39 -5.08 -1.92
CA LEU A 46 7.97 -4.98 -0.58
C LEU A 46 9.21 -5.86 -0.47
N ARG A 47 9.13 -7.11 -0.92
CA ARG A 47 10.28 -8.03 -0.92
C ARG A 47 11.41 -7.50 -1.80
N ASP A 48 11.10 -7.00 -2.99
CA ASP A 48 12.10 -6.44 -3.90
C ASP A 48 12.85 -5.28 -3.22
N MET A 49 12.13 -4.38 -2.54
CA MET A 49 12.71 -3.28 -1.77
C MET A 49 13.52 -3.74 -0.55
N GLU A 50 13.11 -4.82 0.13
CA GLU A 50 13.87 -5.39 1.25
C GLU A 50 15.14 -6.13 0.79
N THR A 51 15.14 -6.71 -0.42
CA THR A 51 16.30 -7.40 -1.00
C THR A 51 17.31 -6.49 -1.68
N GLU A 52 17.00 -5.22 -1.94
CA GLU A 52 18.00 -4.22 -2.30
C GLU A 52 18.49 -3.53 -1.02
N PRO A 53 19.63 -3.97 -0.42
CA PRO A 53 20.22 -3.21 0.66
C PRO A 53 20.62 -1.84 0.11
N ASN A 54 19.97 -0.79 0.62
CA ASN A 54 20.34 0.61 0.50
C ASN A 54 21.66 0.83 -0.24
N ASN A 55 21.58 1.15 -1.54
CA ASN A 55 22.58 2.02 -2.15
C ASN A 55 22.39 3.40 -1.51
N THR A 56 22.86 3.50 -0.27
CA THR A 56 23.08 4.75 0.45
C THR A 56 24.04 5.53 -0.43
N TYR A 57 23.54 6.55 -1.11
CA TYR A 57 24.39 7.49 -1.82
C TYR A 57 25.36 8.09 -0.79
N HIS A 58 26.62 7.71 -0.89
CA HIS A 58 27.75 8.31 -0.17
C HIS A 58 28.29 9.50 -0.96
#